data_AF-A0A182NUL2-F1
#
_entry.id   AF-A0A182NUL2-F1
#
_cell.length_a   1.000
_cell.length_b   1.000
_cell.length_c   1.000
_cell.angle_alpha   90.00
_cell.angle_beta   90.00
_cell.angle_gamma   90.00
#
_symmetry.space_group_name_H-M   'P 1'
#
loop_
_entity.id
_entity.type
_entity.pdbx_description
1 polymer ?
#
loop_
_entity_poly.entity_id
_entity_poly.type
_entity_poly.pdbx_seq_one_letter_code
_entity_poly.pdbx_strand_id
1 'polypeptide(L)'
;MTVSFGAFSCLLVLFHLAGFFNFPLCVHPKSGLVIGEHRWSTSLWWALQLCLTVTSGILAKRNYNSLFNGLLLTDAMNNYFKYFIELMTAFVTLADSWFGAETHRSIWVRYRDLATRNGTFLGLVGRADVARVLLRYVATFLTIVTVCVMVEYKMYYGVGVGTQWHNFWIHNIYPYTVSHFRHTFHLLHIALMAANIRELNAKLERLQQSALGTLVRMEEYRAIYSGLWQMNESINNLFGFSQALNIASSFAQIAFDLYWVYTMWMSQEENIDVQMCCLIPTPVILGFLLHAAKTHLLAMEALKGTLLDMPCLQDGRMIELRRHFLSQLLLHPLRLTARKIFDFDYTLIRKLVTVSLTYIIIFVEMSH
;
A
#
# COMPACT_ATOMS: atom_id res chain seq x y z
N MET A 1 24.98 -3.98 4.07
CA MET A 1 23.94 -4.83 4.71
C MET A 1 23.47 -4.30 6.06
N THR A 2 24.35 -3.85 6.97
CA THR A 2 23.93 -3.24 8.25
C THR A 2 23.09 -1.97 8.05
N VAL A 3 23.50 -1.12 7.11
CA VAL A 3 22.79 0.14 6.76
C VAL A 3 21.36 -0.12 6.29
N SER A 4 21.10 -1.16 5.48
CA SER A 4 19.76 -1.45 4.96
C SER A 4 18.77 -1.89 6.04
N PHE A 5 19.22 -2.66 7.04
CA PHE A 5 18.37 -3.07 8.17
C PHE A 5 18.11 -1.92 9.15
N GLY A 6 19.10 -1.04 9.35
CA GLY A 6 18.93 0.20 10.12
C GLY A 6 17.91 1.14 9.49
N ALA A 7 18.06 1.43 8.18
CA ALA A 7 17.12 2.25 7.43
C ALA A 7 15.69 1.67 7.46
N PHE A 8 15.55 0.35 7.30
CA PHE A 8 14.25 -0.30 7.39
C PHE A 8 13.63 -0.22 8.79
N SER A 9 14.43 -0.40 9.85
CA SER A 9 13.94 -0.24 11.22
C SER A 9 13.48 1.19 11.49
N CYS A 10 14.16 2.19 10.93
CA CYS A 10 13.72 3.59 10.97
C CYS A 10 12.37 3.78 10.25
N LEU A 11 12.17 3.19 9.07
CA LEU A 11 10.88 3.22 8.37
C LEU A 11 9.76 2.57 9.18
N LEU A 12 10.02 1.44 9.84
CA LEU A 12 9.03 0.81 10.72
C LEU A 12 8.67 1.72 11.89
N VAL A 13 9.63 2.42 12.49
CA VAL A 13 9.35 3.43 13.51
C VAL A 13 8.49 4.56 12.95
N LEU A 14 8.75 5.04 11.72
CA LEU A 14 7.88 6.05 11.09
C LEU A 14 6.43 5.57 10.93
N PHE A 15 6.21 4.32 10.49
CA PHE A 15 4.85 3.77 10.41
C PHE A 15 4.19 3.57 11.77
N HIS A 16 4.97 3.29 12.81
CA HIS A 16 4.50 3.27 14.19
C HIS A 16 4.08 4.68 14.65
N LEU A 17 4.89 5.70 14.38
CA LEU A 17 4.57 7.11 14.68
C LEU A 17 3.33 7.60 13.91
N ALA A 18 3.10 7.07 12.70
CA ALA A 18 1.88 7.29 11.92
C ALA A 18 0.65 6.56 12.47
N GLY A 19 0.78 5.77 13.54
CA GLY A 19 -0.32 5.08 14.21
C GLY A 19 -0.83 3.83 13.47
N PHE A 20 -0.05 3.25 12.54
CA PHE A 20 -0.49 2.10 11.75
C PHE A 20 -0.40 0.76 12.49
N PHE A 21 0.33 0.72 13.60
CA PHE A 21 0.38 -0.42 14.50
C PHE A 21 0.83 -0.03 15.90
N ASN A 22 0.40 -0.82 16.88
CA ASN A 22 0.58 -0.54 18.30
C ASN A 22 1.45 -1.60 18.98
N PHE A 23 2.57 -1.97 18.35
CA PHE A 23 3.54 -2.88 18.95
C PHE A 23 4.95 -2.59 18.42
N PRO A 24 6.00 -2.75 19.24
CA PRO A 24 7.37 -2.58 18.76
C PRO A 24 7.69 -3.63 17.69
N LEU A 25 8.17 -3.17 16.54
CA LEU A 25 8.59 -4.03 15.44
C LEU A 25 9.96 -3.56 14.94
N CYS A 26 10.96 -4.44 14.97
CA CYS A 26 12.26 -4.12 14.42
C CYS A 26 12.91 -5.35 13.77
N VAL A 27 13.81 -5.09 12.83
CA VAL A 27 14.59 -6.14 12.17
C VAL A 27 16.03 -6.01 12.62
N HIS A 28 16.42 -6.86 13.56
CA HIS A 28 17.77 -6.86 14.12
C HIS A 28 18.74 -7.59 13.17
N PRO A 29 19.92 -7.03 12.86
CA PRO A 29 20.83 -7.61 11.88
C PRO A 29 21.30 -9.04 12.20
N LYS A 30 21.32 -9.44 13.48
CA LYS A 30 21.80 -10.76 13.92
C LYS A 30 20.65 -11.74 14.22
N SER A 31 19.56 -11.25 14.79
CA SER A 31 18.47 -12.10 15.32
C SER A 31 17.21 -12.09 14.46
N GLY A 32 17.19 -11.35 13.35
CA GLY A 32 16.03 -11.30 12.46
C GLY A 32 14.91 -10.42 13.02
N LEU A 33 13.67 -10.83 12.75
CA LEU A 33 12.48 -10.09 13.16
C LEU A 33 12.23 -10.19 14.66
N VAL A 34 12.22 -9.05 15.35
CA VAL A 34 11.87 -8.94 16.77
C VAL A 34 10.51 -8.25 16.88
N ILE A 35 9.58 -8.91 17.56
CA ILE A 35 8.20 -8.47 17.74
C ILE A 35 7.99 -8.29 19.24
N GLY A 36 7.72 -7.06 19.67
CA GLY A 36 7.38 -6.75 21.05
C GLY A 36 5.95 -7.12 21.42
N GLU A 37 5.64 -7.03 22.70
CA GLU A 37 4.28 -7.12 23.20
C GLU A 37 3.52 -5.81 22.95
N HIS A 38 2.19 -5.92 22.87
CA HIS A 38 1.32 -4.76 22.84
C HIS A 38 1.48 -3.98 24.15
N ARG A 39 1.71 -2.67 24.07
CA ARG A 39 1.79 -1.79 25.23
C ARG A 39 0.89 -0.59 25.05
N TRP A 40 0.21 -0.16 26.11
CA TRP A 40 -0.57 1.09 26.10
C TRP A 40 0.24 2.30 25.63
N SER A 41 1.54 2.36 25.97
CA SER A 41 2.45 3.41 25.52
C SER A 41 2.62 3.44 23.99
N THR A 42 2.46 2.30 23.31
CA THR A 42 2.56 2.23 21.84
C THR A 42 1.28 2.67 21.14
N SER A 43 0.14 2.67 21.83
CA SER A 43 -1.15 3.20 21.36
C SER A 43 -1.23 4.74 21.43
N LEU A 44 -0.30 5.41 22.11
CA LEU A 44 -0.25 6.86 22.22
C LEU A 44 -0.18 7.54 20.84
N TRP A 45 0.60 6.97 19.91
CA TRP A 45 0.74 7.52 18.56
C TRP A 45 -0.55 7.42 17.77
N TRP A 46 -1.27 6.31 17.89
CA TRP A 46 -2.60 6.18 17.31
C TRP A 46 -3.57 7.23 17.87
N ALA A 47 -3.59 7.41 19.19
CA ALA A 47 -4.44 8.42 19.83
C ALA A 47 -4.09 9.84 19.38
N LEU A 48 -2.79 10.15 19.26
CA LEU A 48 -2.32 11.43 18.72
C LEU A 48 -2.83 11.65 17.29
N GLN A 49 -2.71 10.65 16.41
CA GLN A 49 -3.20 10.73 15.03
C GLN A 49 -4.72 10.86 14.94
N LEU A 50 -5.46 10.20 15.85
CA LEU A 50 -6.91 10.40 15.94
C LEU A 50 -7.23 11.84 16.35
N CYS A 51 -6.54 12.38 17.36
CA CYS A 51 -6.69 13.77 17.77
C CYS A 51 -6.36 14.74 16.63
N LEU A 52 -5.30 14.49 15.86
CA LEU A 52 -4.94 15.30 14.70
C LEU A 52 -6.01 15.24 13.61
N THR A 53 -6.53 14.05 13.28
CA THR A 53 -7.63 13.89 12.31
C THR A 53 -8.88 14.65 12.75
N VAL A 54 -9.29 14.52 14.02
CA VAL A 54 -10.45 15.25 14.57
C VAL A 54 -10.20 16.76 14.55
N THR A 55 -9.01 17.20 14.95
CA THR A 55 -8.62 18.61 14.96
C THR A 55 -8.62 19.19 13.55
N SER A 56 -8.12 18.46 12.56
CA SER A 56 -8.18 18.84 11.14
C SER A 56 -9.63 19.10 10.72
N GLY A 57 -10.54 18.17 11.02
CA GLY A 57 -11.97 18.34 10.74
C GLY A 57 -12.59 19.58 11.40
N ILE A 58 -12.29 19.82 12.68
CA ILE A 58 -12.77 20.99 13.43
C ILE A 58 -12.22 22.29 12.84
N LEU A 59 -10.92 22.33 12.51
CA LEU A 59 -10.27 23.50 11.92
C LEU A 59 -10.86 23.83 10.55
N ALA A 60 -11.06 22.83 9.70
CA ALA A 60 -11.69 23.03 8.40
C ALA A 60 -13.13 23.56 8.54
N LYS A 61 -13.90 23.07 9.51
CA LYS A 61 -15.23 23.61 9.81
C LYS A 61 -15.18 25.06 10.30
N ARG A 62 -14.24 25.39 11.18
CA ARG A 62 -14.07 26.76 11.71
C ARG A 62 -13.64 27.74 10.61
N ASN A 63 -12.78 27.28 9.71
CA ASN A 63 -12.24 28.06 8.60
C ASN A 63 -13.06 27.90 7.32
N TYR A 64 -14.32 27.44 7.41
CA TYR A 64 -15.18 27.18 6.26
C TYR A 64 -15.23 28.38 5.31
N ASN A 65 -15.36 29.60 5.86
CA ASN A 65 -15.40 30.81 5.05
C ASN A 65 -14.10 31.04 4.27
N SER A 66 -12.95 30.74 4.85
CA SER A 66 -11.65 30.88 4.19
C SER A 66 -11.36 29.79 3.17
N LEU A 67 -12.10 28.67 3.22
CA LEU A 67 -11.91 27.50 2.35
C LEU A 67 -12.90 27.48 1.18
N PHE A 68 -14.14 27.93 1.39
CA PHE A 68 -15.23 27.71 0.42
C PHE A 68 -16.02 28.97 0.06
N ASN A 69 -15.98 30.04 0.87
CA ASN A 69 -16.81 31.22 0.59
C ASN A 69 -16.25 32.00 -0.61
N GLY A 70 -17.13 32.53 -1.45
CA GLY A 70 -16.77 33.29 -2.66
C GLY A 70 -16.42 32.44 -3.89
N LEU A 71 -16.37 31.11 -3.76
CA LEU A 71 -16.24 30.20 -4.90
C LEU A 71 -17.59 29.98 -5.58
N LEU A 72 -17.55 29.65 -6.88
CA LEU A 72 -18.71 29.09 -7.55
C LEU A 72 -19.09 27.77 -6.87
N LEU A 73 -20.38 27.41 -6.95
CA LEU A 73 -20.89 26.21 -6.29
C LEU A 73 -20.11 24.95 -6.71
N THR A 74 -19.77 24.84 -7.99
CA THR A 74 -18.98 23.71 -8.55
C THR A 74 -17.59 23.64 -7.95
N ASP A 75 -16.88 24.76 -7.84
CA ASP A 75 -15.53 24.86 -7.25
C ASP A 75 -15.55 24.53 -5.76
N ALA A 76 -16.54 25.06 -5.04
CA ALA A 76 -16.73 24.80 -3.61
C ALA A 76 -17.03 23.32 -3.37
N MET A 77 -17.87 22.69 -4.19
CA MET A 77 -18.17 21.26 -4.13
C MET A 77 -16.94 20.41 -4.42
N ASN A 78 -16.15 20.77 -5.44
CA ASN A 78 -14.91 20.09 -5.81
C ASN A 78 -13.93 20.06 -4.62
N ASN A 79 -13.67 21.23 -4.02
CA ASN A 79 -12.80 21.35 -2.84
C ASN A 79 -13.34 20.61 -1.62
N TYR A 80 -14.66 20.68 -1.38
CA TYR A 80 -15.29 20.02 -0.26
C TYR A 80 -15.17 18.50 -0.36
N PHE A 81 -15.49 17.92 -1.53
CA PHE A 81 -15.39 16.47 -1.73
C PHE A 81 -13.95 15.98 -1.63
N LYS A 82 -12.98 16.74 -2.16
CA LYS A 82 -11.55 16.44 -2.03
C LYS A 82 -11.15 16.26 -0.58
N TYR A 83 -11.35 17.32 0.21
CA TYR A 83 -10.98 17.33 1.61
C TYR A 83 -11.72 16.25 2.41
N PHE A 84 -13.03 16.07 2.16
CA PHE A 84 -13.85 15.12 2.89
C PHE A 84 -13.41 13.67 2.64
N ILE A 85 -13.17 13.27 1.38
CA ILE A 85 -12.75 11.91 1.03
C ILE A 85 -11.36 11.59 1.62
N GLU A 86 -10.43 12.54 1.59
CA GLU A 86 -9.11 12.38 2.20
C GLU A 86 -9.20 12.27 3.73
N LEU A 87 -9.99 13.13 4.38
CA LEU A 87 -10.20 13.06 5.82
C LEU A 87 -10.86 11.75 6.24
N MET A 88 -11.86 11.28 5.49
CA MET A 88 -12.48 9.96 5.70
C MET A 88 -11.48 8.82 5.52
N THR A 89 -10.58 8.93 4.56
CA THR A 89 -9.49 7.96 4.35
C THR A 89 -8.57 7.90 5.57
N ALA A 90 -8.22 9.05 6.17
CA ALA A 90 -7.44 9.09 7.41
C ALA A 90 -8.16 8.41 8.58
N PHE A 91 -9.45 8.71 8.79
CA PHE A 91 -10.26 8.05 9.83
C PHE A 91 -10.33 6.54 9.65
N VAL A 92 -10.63 6.05 8.45
CA VAL A 92 -10.74 4.61 8.20
C VAL A 92 -9.38 3.94 8.28
N THR A 93 -8.29 4.61 7.90
CA THR A 93 -6.93 4.10 8.09
C THR A 93 -6.61 3.87 9.56
N LEU A 94 -6.96 4.82 10.43
CA LEU A 94 -6.78 4.68 11.87
C LEU A 94 -7.69 3.60 12.45
N ALA A 95 -8.96 3.54 12.01
CA ALA A 95 -9.89 2.49 12.44
C ALA A 95 -9.39 1.09 12.08
N ASP A 96 -8.99 0.86 10.83
CA ASP A 96 -8.40 -0.41 10.37
C ASP A 96 -7.15 -0.78 11.18
N SER A 97 -6.32 0.21 11.52
CA SER A 97 -5.09 -0.01 12.29
C SER A 97 -5.38 -0.39 13.75
N TRP A 98 -6.45 0.17 14.34
CA TRP A 98 -6.89 -0.15 15.71
C TRP A 98 -7.55 -1.53 15.77
N PHE A 99 -8.59 -1.76 14.97
CA PHE A 99 -9.34 -3.02 14.98
C PHE A 99 -8.55 -4.18 14.36
N GLY A 100 -7.55 -3.87 13.53
CA GLY A 100 -6.68 -4.85 12.89
C GLY A 100 -5.37 -5.12 13.62
N ALA A 101 -5.13 -4.58 14.82
CA ALA A 101 -3.85 -4.69 15.53
C ALA A 101 -3.40 -6.15 15.72
N GLU A 102 -4.29 -7.02 16.17
CA GLU A 102 -4.04 -8.46 16.36
C GLU A 102 -3.77 -9.18 15.04
N THR A 103 -4.56 -8.88 14.01
CA THR A 103 -4.36 -9.41 12.65
C THR A 103 -2.98 -9.00 12.12
N HIS A 104 -2.60 -7.75 12.33
CA HIS A 104 -1.32 -7.22 11.92
C HIS A 104 -0.16 -7.91 12.66
N ARG A 105 -0.26 -8.04 13.99
CA ARG A 105 0.74 -8.77 14.78
C ARG A 105 0.86 -10.23 14.32
N SER A 106 -0.27 -10.89 14.03
CA SER A 106 -0.33 -12.26 13.53
C SER A 106 0.44 -12.44 12.21
N ILE A 107 0.35 -11.48 11.27
CA ILE A 107 1.13 -11.52 10.02
C ILE A 107 2.64 -11.57 10.31
N TRP A 108 3.14 -10.69 11.17
CA TRP A 108 4.56 -10.66 11.52
C TRP A 108 5.00 -11.89 12.30
N VAL A 109 4.18 -12.40 13.22
CA VAL A 109 4.46 -13.65 13.94
C VAL A 109 4.59 -14.81 12.95
N ARG A 110 3.69 -14.92 11.96
CA ARG A 110 3.77 -15.96 10.93
C ARG A 110 5.03 -15.85 10.07
N TYR A 111 5.47 -14.63 9.72
CA TYR A 111 6.77 -14.44 9.06
C TYR A 111 7.94 -14.91 9.93
N ARG A 112 7.93 -14.61 11.23
CA ARG A 112 8.95 -15.08 12.17
C ARG A 112 8.94 -16.59 12.30
N ASP A 113 7.77 -17.21 12.45
CA ASP A 113 7.64 -18.64 12.66
C ASP A 113 8.07 -19.42 11.41
N LEU A 114 7.73 -18.92 10.22
CA LEU A 114 8.26 -19.45 8.95
C LEU A 114 9.79 -19.30 8.88
N ALA A 115 10.33 -18.18 9.33
CA ALA A 115 11.78 -17.95 9.35
C ALA A 115 12.51 -18.94 10.27
N THR A 116 12.03 -19.09 11.51
CA THR A 116 12.60 -20.02 12.49
C THR A 116 12.55 -21.46 12.00
N ARG A 117 11.42 -21.90 11.43
CA ARG A 117 11.27 -23.27 10.90
C ARG A 117 12.18 -23.58 9.72
N ASN A 118 12.52 -22.57 8.91
CA ASN A 118 13.31 -22.75 7.69
C ASN A 118 14.78 -22.33 7.84
N GLY A 119 15.19 -21.84 9.02
CA GLY A 119 16.55 -21.28 9.23
C GLY A 119 16.81 -20.02 8.39
N THR A 120 15.77 -19.27 8.06
CA THR A 120 15.80 -18.08 7.20
C THR A 120 15.63 -16.80 8.02
N PHE A 121 15.63 -15.63 7.38
CA PHE A 121 15.67 -14.35 8.08
C PHE A 121 14.31 -13.68 8.24
N LEU A 122 13.44 -13.76 7.22
CA LEU A 122 12.08 -13.23 7.25
C LEU A 122 11.17 -14.06 6.33
N GLY A 123 10.24 -14.83 6.91
CA GLY A 123 9.52 -15.85 6.16
C GLY A 123 10.48 -16.86 5.56
N LEU A 124 10.37 -17.15 4.27
CA LEU A 124 11.27 -18.05 3.54
C LEU A 124 12.57 -17.38 3.09
N VAL A 125 12.66 -16.06 3.18
CA VAL A 125 13.69 -15.29 2.50
C VAL A 125 14.97 -15.22 3.34
N GLY A 126 16.11 -15.52 2.71
CA GLY A 126 17.44 -15.44 3.32
C GLY A 126 17.87 -13.99 3.59
N ARG A 127 18.87 -13.81 4.47
CA ARG A 127 19.31 -12.47 4.94
C ARG A 127 19.73 -11.55 3.79
N ALA A 128 20.48 -12.06 2.82
CA ALA A 128 20.96 -11.27 1.69
C ALA A 128 19.80 -10.79 0.81
N ASP A 129 18.82 -11.66 0.58
CA ASP A 129 17.65 -11.37 -0.26
C ASP A 129 16.68 -10.43 0.42
N VAL A 130 16.47 -10.59 1.74
CA VAL A 130 15.74 -9.60 2.54
C VAL A 130 16.41 -8.24 2.41
N ALA A 131 17.73 -8.14 2.58
CA ALA A 131 18.43 -6.86 2.45
C ALA A 131 18.22 -6.22 1.06
N ARG A 132 18.20 -7.01 -0.02
CA ARG A 132 17.92 -6.52 -1.38
C ARG A 132 16.50 -6.01 -1.53
N VAL A 133 15.52 -6.76 -1.03
CA VAL A 133 14.09 -6.37 -1.05
C VAL A 133 13.87 -5.09 -0.26
N LEU A 134 14.44 -5.00 0.94
CA LEU A 134 14.35 -3.83 1.80
C LEU A 134 15.03 -2.60 1.19
N LEU A 135 16.19 -2.77 0.56
CA LEU A 135 16.87 -1.67 -0.13
C LEU A 135 16.02 -1.11 -1.28
N ARG A 136 15.43 -1.98 -2.10
CA ARG A 136 14.51 -1.57 -3.17
C ARG A 136 13.29 -0.84 -2.62
N TYR A 137 12.71 -1.37 -1.55
CA TYR A 137 11.58 -0.73 -0.88
C TYR A 137 11.93 0.65 -0.32
N VAL A 138 13.08 0.78 0.37
CA VAL A 138 13.58 2.07 0.88
C VAL A 138 13.78 3.05 -0.28
N ALA A 139 14.39 2.62 -1.39
CA ALA A 139 14.55 3.46 -2.58
C ALA A 139 13.20 3.93 -3.13
N THR A 140 12.21 3.03 -3.26
CA THR A 140 10.84 3.40 -3.68
C THR A 140 10.19 4.38 -2.72
N PHE A 141 10.29 4.15 -1.41
CA PHE A 141 9.78 5.06 -0.39
C PHE A 141 10.42 6.46 -0.50
N LEU A 142 11.75 6.52 -0.62
CA LEU A 142 12.47 7.78 -0.77
C LEU A 142 12.11 8.51 -2.07
N THR A 143 11.93 7.79 -3.19
CA THR A 143 11.45 8.39 -4.43
C THR A 143 10.06 9.02 -4.25
N ILE A 144 9.12 8.31 -3.63
CA ILE A 144 7.77 8.82 -3.35
C ILE A 144 7.84 10.07 -2.46
N VAL A 145 8.58 10.02 -1.36
CA VAL A 145 8.74 11.16 -0.45
C VAL A 145 9.39 12.34 -1.15
N THR A 146 10.43 12.11 -1.95
CA THR A 146 11.12 13.18 -2.70
C THR A 146 10.16 13.85 -3.66
N VAL A 147 9.38 13.09 -4.42
CA VAL A 147 8.36 13.64 -5.33
C VAL A 147 7.31 14.45 -4.56
N CYS A 148 6.80 13.93 -3.44
CA CYS A 148 5.84 14.66 -2.61
C CYS A 148 6.45 15.97 -2.11
N VAL A 149 7.62 15.92 -1.46
CA VAL A 149 8.32 17.11 -0.93
C VAL A 149 8.62 18.13 -2.01
N MET A 150 9.01 17.70 -3.22
CA MET A 150 9.23 18.63 -4.34
C MET A 150 7.94 19.35 -4.76
N VAL A 151 6.81 18.64 -4.78
CA VAL A 151 5.51 19.24 -5.10
C VAL A 151 5.04 20.16 -3.97
N GLU A 152 5.15 19.74 -2.71
CA GLU A 152 4.81 20.57 -1.55
C GLU A 152 5.68 21.83 -1.48
N TYR A 153 6.97 21.72 -1.80
CA TYR A 153 7.88 22.87 -1.90
C TYR A 153 7.42 23.83 -3.01
N LYS A 154 7.08 23.32 -4.19
CA LYS A 154 6.54 24.17 -5.27
C LYS A 154 5.23 24.85 -4.87
N MET A 155 4.33 24.15 -4.19
CA MET A 155 3.08 24.72 -3.69
C MET A 155 3.33 25.84 -2.67
N TYR A 156 4.26 25.62 -1.74
CA TYR A 156 4.59 26.59 -0.71
C TYR A 156 5.10 27.93 -1.28
N TYR A 157 5.92 27.90 -2.34
CA TYR A 157 6.46 29.10 -2.97
C TYR A 157 5.59 29.64 -4.12
N GLY A 158 4.79 28.78 -4.75
CA GLY A 158 3.95 29.14 -5.90
C GLY A 158 2.59 29.71 -5.52
N VAL A 159 2.08 29.39 -4.33
CA VAL A 159 0.76 29.87 -3.88
C VAL A 159 0.95 31.05 -2.92
N GLY A 160 0.33 32.19 -3.26
CA GLY A 160 0.38 33.39 -2.42
C GLY A 160 -0.17 33.15 -1.01
N VAL A 161 0.56 33.60 0.02
CA VAL A 161 0.16 33.45 1.43
C VAL A 161 -1.17 34.17 1.68
N GLY A 162 -2.06 33.52 2.43
CA GLY A 162 -3.38 34.07 2.78
C GLY A 162 -4.44 33.93 1.68
N THR A 163 -4.08 33.45 0.49
CA THR A 163 -5.07 33.10 -0.55
C THR A 163 -5.93 31.91 -0.12
N GLN A 164 -7.10 31.77 -0.75
CA GLN A 164 -7.98 30.61 -0.53
C GLN A 164 -7.27 29.29 -0.87
N TRP A 165 -6.48 29.28 -1.95
CA TRP A 165 -5.63 28.16 -2.33
C TRP A 165 -4.61 27.79 -1.26
N HIS A 166 -3.96 28.78 -0.65
CA HIS A 166 -3.02 28.55 0.45
C HIS A 166 -3.71 27.93 1.67
N ASN A 167 -4.88 28.45 2.05
CA ASN A 167 -5.66 27.91 3.15
C ASN A 167 -6.12 26.48 2.85
N PHE A 168 -6.61 26.22 1.64
CA PHE A 168 -7.05 24.89 1.22
C PHE A 168 -5.89 23.88 1.23
N TRP A 169 -4.74 24.26 0.66
CA TRP A 169 -3.54 23.45 0.67
C TRP A 169 -3.11 23.04 2.08
N ILE A 170 -2.98 24.00 3.01
CA ILE A 170 -2.59 23.73 4.41
C ILE A 170 -3.49 22.68 5.08
N HIS A 171 -4.80 22.74 4.85
CA HIS A 171 -5.73 21.80 5.46
C HIS A 171 -5.66 20.40 4.83
N ASN A 172 -5.26 20.28 3.56
CA ASN A 172 -5.13 18.99 2.88
C ASN A 172 -3.78 18.30 3.13
N ILE A 173 -2.71 19.02 3.52
CA ILE A 173 -1.38 18.40 3.76
C ILE A 173 -1.48 17.18 4.68
N TYR A 174 -2.19 17.30 5.80
CA TYR A 174 -2.30 16.21 6.78
C TYR A 174 -3.02 14.97 6.22
N PRO A 175 -4.30 15.04 5.80
CA PRO A 175 -5.01 13.85 5.32
C PRO A 175 -4.39 13.26 4.05
N TYR A 176 -3.85 14.11 3.15
CA TYR A 176 -3.08 13.69 1.99
C TYR A 176 -1.82 12.88 2.37
N THR A 177 -1.06 13.36 3.36
CA THR A 177 0.12 12.65 3.87
C THR A 177 -0.27 11.29 4.46
N VAL A 178 -1.34 11.21 5.27
CA VAL A 178 -1.79 9.93 5.85
C VAL A 178 -2.16 8.92 4.76
N SER A 179 -2.88 9.36 3.73
CA SER A 179 -3.23 8.57 2.54
C SER A 179 -1.97 7.98 1.87
N HIS A 180 -0.97 8.82 1.60
CA HIS A 180 0.28 8.39 0.98
C HIS A 180 1.11 7.43 1.84
N PHE A 181 1.20 7.70 3.14
CA PHE A 181 1.85 6.80 4.08
C PHE A 181 1.14 5.45 4.12
N ARG A 182 -0.20 5.42 4.03
CA ARG A 182 -0.96 4.16 4.02
C ARG A 182 -0.71 3.34 2.74
N HIS A 183 -0.59 3.98 1.58
CA HIS A 183 -0.18 3.32 0.32
C HIS A 183 1.21 2.69 0.43
N THR A 184 2.19 3.47 0.89
CA THR A 184 3.58 2.98 1.05
C THR A 184 3.70 1.89 2.09
N PHE A 185 2.87 1.92 3.13
CA PHE A 185 2.82 0.85 4.12
C PHE A 185 2.25 -0.46 3.55
N HIS A 186 1.19 -0.40 2.77
CA HIS A 186 0.66 -1.57 2.08
C HIS A 186 1.66 -2.15 1.06
N LEU A 187 2.38 -1.27 0.34
CA LEU A 187 3.42 -1.65 -0.61
C LEU A 187 4.52 -2.53 0.03
N LEU A 188 4.86 -2.28 1.30
CA LEU A 188 5.81 -3.12 2.04
C LEU A 188 5.33 -4.57 2.12
N HIS A 189 4.08 -4.77 2.53
CA HIS A 189 3.50 -6.11 2.67
C HIS A 189 3.43 -6.84 1.34
N ILE A 190 3.07 -6.14 0.25
CA ILE A 190 3.07 -6.70 -1.10
C ILE A 190 4.49 -7.14 -1.50
N ALA A 191 5.50 -6.28 -1.29
CA ALA A 191 6.88 -6.58 -1.65
C ALA A 191 7.44 -7.79 -0.88
N LEU A 192 7.13 -7.89 0.43
CA LEU A 192 7.51 -9.02 1.27
C LEU A 192 6.80 -10.30 0.86
N MET A 193 5.50 -10.25 0.58
CA MET A 193 4.73 -11.41 0.10
C MET A 193 5.28 -11.92 -1.25
N ALA A 194 5.50 -11.03 -2.21
CA ALA A 194 6.06 -11.38 -3.51
C ALA A 194 7.46 -12.02 -3.39
N ALA A 195 8.30 -11.55 -2.46
CA ALA A 195 9.61 -12.15 -2.20
C ALA A 195 9.50 -13.58 -1.64
N ASN A 196 8.56 -13.81 -0.73
CA ASN A 196 8.32 -15.14 -0.16
C ASN A 196 7.78 -16.13 -1.20
N ILE A 197 6.88 -15.69 -2.07
CA ILE A 197 6.35 -16.53 -3.17
C ILE A 197 7.47 -16.90 -4.14
N ARG A 198 8.35 -15.96 -4.50
CA ARG A 198 9.52 -16.25 -5.36
C ARG A 198 10.47 -17.27 -4.72
N GLU A 199 10.71 -17.18 -3.42
CA GLU A 199 11.56 -18.16 -2.74
C GLU A 199 10.90 -19.54 -2.65
N LEU A 200 9.58 -19.59 -2.45
CA LEU A 200 8.83 -20.85 -2.55
C LEU A 200 8.96 -21.47 -3.95
N ASN A 201 8.83 -20.65 -5.00
CA ASN A 201 9.04 -21.10 -6.37
C ASN A 201 10.45 -21.65 -6.59
N ALA A 202 11.49 -20.91 -6.17
CA ALA A 202 12.88 -21.35 -6.29
C ALA A 202 13.14 -22.67 -5.53
N LYS A 203 12.50 -22.88 -4.37
CA LYS A 203 12.56 -24.14 -3.63
C LYS A 203 11.91 -25.30 -4.39
N LEU A 204 10.80 -25.06 -5.10
CA LEU A 204 10.14 -26.04 -5.95
C LEU A 204 10.97 -26.38 -7.20
N GLU A 205 11.58 -25.39 -7.85
CA GLU A 205 12.48 -25.61 -8.99
C GLU A 205 13.69 -26.49 -8.59
N ARG A 206 14.30 -26.21 -7.44
CA ARG A 206 15.38 -27.05 -6.89
C ARG A 206 14.92 -28.47 -6.56
N LEU A 207 13.66 -28.63 -6.15
CA LEU A 207 13.08 -29.94 -5.88
C LEU A 207 12.88 -30.76 -7.16
N GLN A 208 12.46 -30.12 -8.25
CA GLN A 208 12.35 -30.74 -9.57
C GLN A 208 13.69 -31.29 -10.08
N GLN A 209 14.81 -30.67 -9.70
CA GLN A 209 16.16 -31.11 -10.07
C GLN A 209 16.70 -32.24 -9.18
N SER A 210 16.01 -32.59 -8.08
CA SER A 210 16.47 -33.56 -7.08
C SER A 210 15.56 -34.81 -7.06
N ALA A 211 16.14 -35.99 -7.28
CA ALA A 211 15.40 -37.26 -7.31
C ALA A 211 15.04 -37.83 -5.92
N LEU A 212 15.69 -37.38 -4.83
CA LEU A 212 15.53 -37.95 -3.49
C LEU A 212 14.59 -37.12 -2.60
N GLY A 213 13.63 -37.78 -1.93
CA GLY A 213 12.78 -37.16 -0.90
C GLY A 213 11.70 -36.20 -1.41
N THR A 214 11.33 -36.31 -2.69
CA THR A 214 10.47 -35.36 -3.40
C THR A 214 9.07 -35.19 -2.78
N LEU A 215 8.45 -36.30 -2.35
CA LEU A 215 7.08 -36.29 -1.80
C LEU A 215 6.96 -35.49 -0.48
N VAL A 216 7.82 -35.77 0.50
CA VAL A 216 7.76 -35.12 1.82
C VAL A 216 7.99 -33.61 1.68
N ARG A 217 9.00 -33.23 0.91
CA ARG A 217 9.33 -31.82 0.66
C ARG A 217 8.23 -31.09 -0.11
N MET A 218 7.56 -31.78 -1.03
CA MET A 218 6.42 -31.21 -1.76
C MET A 218 5.23 -30.93 -0.83
N GLU A 219 4.93 -31.83 0.11
CA GLU A 219 3.88 -31.60 1.11
C GLU A 219 4.24 -30.44 2.04
N GLU A 220 5.52 -30.33 2.46
CA GLU A 220 6.02 -29.20 3.22
C GLU A 220 5.85 -27.87 2.46
N TYR A 221 6.17 -27.83 1.18
CA TYR A 221 6.02 -26.63 0.34
C TYR A 221 4.56 -26.24 0.14
N ARG A 222 3.66 -27.23 0.02
CA ARG A 222 2.21 -27.01 0.01
C ARG A 222 1.73 -26.43 1.35
N ALA A 223 2.20 -26.96 2.48
CA ALA A 223 1.87 -26.42 3.80
C ALA A 223 2.39 -24.98 3.98
N ILE A 224 3.58 -24.68 3.47
CA ILE A 224 4.13 -23.32 3.42
C ILE A 224 3.23 -22.41 2.59
N TYR A 225 2.77 -22.84 1.40
CA TYR A 225 1.83 -22.09 0.59
C TYR A 225 0.54 -21.77 1.35
N SER A 226 -0.04 -22.73 2.08
CA SER A 226 -1.20 -22.51 2.95
C SER A 226 -0.94 -21.38 3.96
N GLY A 227 0.25 -21.36 4.56
CA GLY A 227 0.67 -20.31 5.48
C GLY A 227 0.78 -18.94 4.82
N LEU A 228 1.38 -18.88 3.62
CA LEU A 228 1.45 -17.65 2.82
C LEU A 228 0.06 -17.14 2.45
N TRP A 229 -0.85 -18.03 2.04
CA TRP A 229 -2.24 -17.70 1.71
C TRP A 229 -2.99 -17.08 2.90
N GLN A 230 -2.89 -17.69 4.09
CA GLN A 230 -3.52 -17.13 5.29
C GLN A 230 -2.95 -15.75 5.68
N MET A 231 -1.64 -15.54 5.48
CA MET A 231 -1.04 -14.22 5.68
C MET A 231 -1.57 -13.20 4.68
N ASN A 232 -1.70 -13.57 3.41
CA ASN A 232 -2.25 -12.68 2.38
C ASN A 232 -3.71 -12.31 2.64
N GLU A 233 -4.54 -13.27 3.06
CA GLU A 233 -5.92 -12.97 3.50
C GLU A 233 -5.94 -12.01 4.69
N SER A 234 -5.02 -12.20 5.64
CA SER A 234 -4.87 -11.29 6.78
C SER A 234 -4.45 -9.89 6.33
N ILE A 235 -3.55 -9.77 5.35
CA ILE A 235 -3.13 -8.49 4.74
C ILE A 235 -4.33 -7.83 4.04
N ASN A 236 -5.04 -8.56 3.16
CA ASN A 236 -6.24 -8.06 2.47
C ASN A 236 -7.31 -7.58 3.45
N ASN A 237 -7.49 -8.27 4.57
CA ASN A 237 -8.46 -7.88 5.60
C ASN A 237 -8.01 -6.63 6.39
N LEU A 238 -6.72 -6.54 6.72
CA LEU A 238 -6.12 -5.40 7.43
C LEU A 238 -6.14 -4.11 6.61
N PHE A 239 -5.93 -4.22 5.31
CA PHE A 239 -5.83 -3.09 4.39
C PHE A 239 -7.12 -2.83 3.60
N GLY A 240 -8.12 -3.70 3.69
CA GLY A 240 -9.23 -3.73 2.74
C GLY A 240 -10.02 -2.44 2.65
N PHE A 241 -10.53 -1.90 3.76
CA PHE A 241 -11.32 -0.68 3.73
C PHE A 241 -10.46 0.57 3.54
N SER A 242 -9.37 0.65 4.31
CA SER A 242 -8.42 1.76 4.21
C SER A 242 -7.89 1.92 2.79
N GLN A 243 -7.46 0.85 2.12
CA GLN A 243 -6.98 0.96 0.74
C GLN A 243 -8.10 1.20 -0.28
N ALA A 244 -9.31 0.70 -0.04
CA ALA A 244 -10.43 1.02 -0.93
C ALA A 244 -10.72 2.52 -0.94
N LEU A 245 -10.79 3.13 0.24
CA LEU A 245 -10.92 4.57 0.37
C LEU A 245 -9.67 5.31 -0.10
N ASN A 246 -8.48 4.75 0.11
CA ASN A 246 -7.23 5.37 -0.32
C ASN A 246 -7.12 5.47 -1.85
N ILE A 247 -7.58 4.44 -2.57
CA ILE A 247 -7.70 4.46 -4.03
C ILE A 247 -8.80 5.43 -4.47
N ALA A 248 -9.95 5.47 -3.77
CA ALA A 248 -10.99 6.46 -4.04
C ALA A 248 -10.53 7.91 -3.81
N SER A 249 -9.71 8.14 -2.78
CA SER A 249 -9.04 9.41 -2.50
C SER A 249 -8.02 9.75 -3.58
N SER A 250 -7.23 8.78 -4.04
CA SER A 250 -6.29 8.97 -5.16
C SER A 250 -7.01 9.33 -6.45
N PHE A 251 -8.17 8.71 -6.71
CA PHE A 251 -9.06 9.06 -7.80
C PHE A 251 -9.57 10.50 -7.67
N ALA A 252 -10.17 10.83 -6.51
CA ALA A 252 -10.68 12.15 -6.20
C ALA A 252 -9.60 13.22 -6.42
N GLN A 253 -8.39 13.01 -5.89
CA GLN A 253 -7.25 13.90 -6.09
C GLN A 253 -6.99 14.18 -7.58
N ILE A 254 -6.84 13.13 -8.40
CA ILE A 254 -6.55 13.29 -9.84
C ILE A 254 -7.68 14.04 -10.55
N ALA A 255 -8.92 13.63 -10.30
CA ALA A 255 -10.09 14.22 -10.96
C ALA A 255 -10.28 15.69 -10.60
N PHE A 256 -10.14 16.02 -9.31
CA PHE A 256 -10.28 17.38 -8.80
C PHE A 256 -9.11 18.28 -9.20
N ASP A 257 -7.88 17.74 -9.26
CA ASP A 257 -6.72 18.50 -9.73
C ASP A 257 -6.82 18.79 -11.24
N LEU A 258 -7.31 17.85 -12.04
CA LEU A 258 -7.57 18.06 -13.47
C LEU A 258 -8.68 19.09 -13.71
N TYR A 259 -9.74 19.07 -12.89
CA TYR A 259 -10.76 20.11 -12.92
C TYR A 259 -10.16 21.49 -12.67
N TRP A 260 -9.33 21.63 -11.64
CA TRP A 260 -8.66 22.90 -11.35
C TRP A 260 -7.70 23.35 -12.45
N VAL A 261 -6.94 22.43 -13.07
CA VAL A 261 -6.14 22.75 -14.25
C VAL A 261 -7.03 23.30 -15.39
N TYR A 262 -8.19 22.68 -15.63
CA TYR A 262 -9.14 23.15 -16.63
C TYR A 262 -9.69 24.55 -16.31
N THR A 263 -10.17 24.77 -15.09
CA THR A 263 -10.75 26.06 -14.67
C THR A 263 -9.70 27.18 -14.77
N MET A 264 -8.49 26.96 -14.27
CA MET A 264 -7.38 27.92 -14.39
C MET A 264 -7.01 28.19 -15.85
N TRP A 265 -7.02 27.15 -16.69
CA TRP A 265 -6.73 27.30 -18.13
C TRP A 265 -7.78 28.17 -18.82
N MET A 266 -9.07 27.93 -18.56
CA MET A 266 -10.18 28.69 -19.14
C MET A 266 -10.18 30.14 -18.66
N SER A 267 -9.88 30.37 -17.39
CA SER A 267 -9.80 31.71 -16.79
C SER A 267 -8.49 32.45 -17.10
N GLN A 268 -7.55 31.82 -17.82
CA GLN A 268 -6.21 32.34 -18.11
C GLN A 268 -5.45 32.76 -16.83
N GLU A 269 -5.63 32.00 -15.75
CA GLU A 269 -4.96 32.27 -14.49
C GLU A 269 -3.45 31.97 -14.57
N GLU A 270 -2.66 32.83 -13.95
CA GLU A 270 -1.23 32.58 -13.73
C GLU A 270 -1.04 31.39 -12.77
N ASN A 271 0.12 30.73 -12.82
CA ASN A 271 0.49 29.58 -11.97
C ASN A 271 -0.22 28.25 -12.26
N ILE A 272 -0.78 28.05 -13.46
CA ILE A 272 -1.30 26.75 -13.88
C ILE A 272 -0.25 25.63 -13.80
N ASP A 273 1.02 25.96 -14.01
CA ASP A 273 2.15 25.03 -13.91
C ASP A 273 2.33 24.49 -12.49
N VAL A 274 2.03 25.30 -11.47
CA VAL A 274 2.03 24.89 -10.06
C VAL A 274 0.92 23.86 -9.82
N GLN A 275 -0.29 24.12 -10.31
CA GLN A 275 -1.41 23.18 -10.18
C GLN A 275 -1.19 21.89 -10.98
N MET A 276 -0.54 21.95 -12.15
CA MET A 276 -0.14 20.75 -12.90
C MET A 276 0.87 19.89 -12.12
N CYS A 277 1.70 20.48 -11.25
CA CYS A 277 2.61 19.71 -10.40
C CYS A 277 1.89 18.86 -9.35
N CYS A 278 0.70 19.29 -8.88
CA CYS A 278 -0.13 18.52 -7.94
C CYS A 278 -0.58 17.16 -8.49
N LEU A 279 -0.63 17.02 -9.83
CA LEU A 279 -0.99 15.77 -10.50
C LEU A 279 0.11 14.71 -10.45
N ILE A 280 1.33 15.04 -10.03
CA ILE A 280 2.49 14.13 -10.15
C ILE A 280 2.54 13.05 -9.05
N PRO A 281 2.35 13.35 -7.74
CA PRO A 281 2.63 12.36 -6.70
C PRO A 281 1.69 11.16 -6.74
N THR A 282 0.40 11.37 -7.01
CA THR A 282 -0.62 10.31 -6.98
C THR A 282 -0.38 9.24 -8.06
N PRO A 283 -0.17 9.58 -9.35
CA PRO A 283 0.23 8.61 -10.38
C PRO A 283 1.55 7.89 -10.06
N VAL A 284 2.53 8.57 -9.46
CA VAL A 284 3.80 7.93 -9.06
C VAL A 284 3.55 6.83 -8.04
N ILE A 285 2.75 7.10 -7.00
CA ILE A 285 2.42 6.13 -5.96
C ILE A 285 1.60 4.96 -6.54
N LEU A 286 0.58 5.26 -7.35
CA LEU A 286 -0.22 4.22 -8.03
C LEU A 286 0.65 3.37 -8.97
N GLY A 287 1.59 3.99 -9.67
CA GLY A 287 2.55 3.29 -10.53
C GLY A 287 3.40 2.28 -9.76
N PHE A 288 3.94 2.67 -8.60
CA PHE A 288 4.68 1.74 -7.74
C PHE A 288 3.80 0.62 -7.16
N LEU A 289 2.58 0.96 -6.73
CA LEU A 289 1.61 -0.01 -6.20
C LEU A 289 1.27 -1.08 -7.25
N LEU A 290 1.00 -0.66 -8.48
CA LEU A 290 0.65 -1.55 -9.57
C LEU A 290 1.85 -2.34 -10.08
N HIS A 291 3.04 -1.74 -10.09
CA HIS A 291 4.27 -2.47 -10.38
C HIS A 291 4.52 -3.59 -9.35
N ALA A 292 4.30 -3.32 -8.07
CA ALA A 292 4.42 -4.33 -7.02
C ALA A 292 3.34 -5.41 -7.14
N ALA A 293 2.09 -5.02 -7.44
CA ALA A 293 1.01 -5.97 -7.68
C ALA A 293 1.28 -6.88 -8.89
N LYS A 294 1.80 -6.31 -10.00
CA LYS A 294 2.25 -7.09 -11.16
C LYS A 294 3.37 -8.06 -10.78
N THR A 295 4.35 -7.60 -10.02
CA THR A 295 5.47 -8.43 -9.56
C THR A 295 5.00 -9.58 -8.67
N HIS A 296 3.98 -9.36 -7.84
CA HIS A 296 3.33 -10.38 -7.04
C HIS A 296 2.59 -11.41 -7.92
N LEU A 297 1.83 -10.94 -8.90
CA LEU A 297 1.12 -11.80 -9.85
C LEU A 297 2.09 -12.68 -10.65
N LEU A 298 3.16 -12.10 -11.19
CA LEU A 298 4.18 -12.85 -11.94
C LEU A 298 4.86 -13.92 -11.08
N ALA A 299 5.10 -13.63 -9.79
CA ALA A 299 5.64 -14.63 -8.86
C ALA A 299 4.68 -15.81 -8.65
N MET A 300 3.37 -15.53 -8.61
CA MET A 300 2.32 -16.55 -8.52
C MET A 300 2.16 -17.37 -9.80
N GLU A 301 2.24 -16.73 -10.95
CA GLU A 301 2.21 -17.40 -12.25
C GLU A 301 3.43 -18.32 -12.44
N ALA A 302 4.61 -17.86 -12.04
CA ALA A 302 5.83 -18.68 -12.04
C ALA A 302 5.66 -19.91 -11.13
N LEU A 303 5.17 -19.72 -9.90
CA LEU A 303 4.88 -20.83 -8.97
C LEU A 303 3.93 -21.87 -9.59
N LYS A 304 2.86 -21.40 -10.24
CA LYS A 304 1.91 -22.28 -10.94
C LYS A 304 2.56 -22.98 -12.12
N GLY A 305 3.38 -22.28 -12.91
CA GLY A 305 4.12 -22.84 -14.05
C GLY A 305 5.06 -23.95 -13.61
N THR A 306 5.91 -23.71 -12.63
CA THR A 306 6.83 -24.71 -12.07
C THR A 306 6.11 -25.94 -11.55
N LEU A 307 4.93 -25.77 -10.92
CA LEU A 307 4.12 -26.92 -10.48
C LEU A 307 3.57 -27.74 -11.65
N LEU A 308 3.17 -27.10 -12.75
CA LEU A 308 2.67 -27.78 -13.95
C LEU A 308 3.80 -28.53 -14.67
N ASP A 309 4.98 -27.92 -14.76
CA ASP A 309 6.15 -28.45 -15.46
C ASP A 309 6.93 -29.49 -14.63
N MET A 310 6.53 -29.72 -13.38
CA MET A 310 7.19 -30.68 -12.51
C MET A 310 7.05 -32.11 -13.07
N PRO A 311 8.17 -32.81 -13.35
CA PRO A 311 8.17 -34.16 -13.87
C PRO A 311 7.73 -35.11 -12.76
N CYS A 312 6.45 -35.43 -12.75
CA CYS A 312 5.97 -36.58 -12.01
C CYS A 312 6.38 -37.81 -12.83
N LEU A 313 7.50 -38.45 -12.44
CA LEU A 313 7.78 -39.83 -12.81
C LEU A 313 6.54 -40.71 -12.50
N GLN A 314 6.48 -41.96 -12.97
CA GLN A 314 5.32 -42.88 -12.79
C GLN A 314 4.90 -43.18 -11.32
N ASP A 315 5.32 -42.37 -10.35
CA ASP A 315 4.81 -42.33 -8.99
C ASP A 315 3.43 -41.65 -8.93
N GLY A 316 2.38 -42.47 -8.81
CA GLY A 316 1.00 -42.02 -8.68
C GLY A 316 0.76 -41.08 -7.49
N ARG A 317 1.51 -41.21 -6.39
CA ARG A 317 1.36 -40.32 -5.21
C ARG A 317 1.85 -38.92 -5.52
N MET A 318 2.91 -38.78 -6.30
CA MET A 318 3.45 -37.48 -6.67
C MET A 318 2.50 -36.75 -7.63
N ILE A 319 1.86 -37.49 -8.53
CA ILE A 319 0.81 -36.96 -9.42
C ILE A 319 -0.38 -36.44 -8.61
N GLU A 320 -0.85 -37.23 -7.64
CA GLU A 320 -1.95 -36.86 -6.75
C GLU A 320 -1.61 -35.62 -5.91
N LEU A 321 -0.42 -35.59 -5.31
CA LEU A 321 0.04 -34.45 -4.53
C LEU A 321 0.17 -33.17 -5.37
N ARG A 322 0.76 -33.26 -6.57
CA ARG A 322 0.81 -32.14 -7.51
C ARG A 322 -0.59 -31.64 -7.85
N ARG A 323 -1.54 -32.55 -8.11
CA ARG A 323 -2.94 -32.20 -8.37
C ARG A 323 -3.58 -31.50 -7.17
N HIS A 324 -3.34 -31.96 -5.94
CA HIS A 324 -3.83 -31.28 -4.74
C HIS A 324 -3.25 -29.89 -4.57
N PHE A 325 -1.95 -29.72 -4.83
CA PHE A 325 -1.31 -28.43 -4.74
C PHE A 325 -1.86 -27.47 -5.82
N LEU A 326 -1.94 -27.91 -7.09
CA LEU A 326 -2.53 -27.11 -8.17
C LEU A 326 -4.00 -26.75 -7.88
N SER A 327 -4.79 -27.69 -7.37
CA SER A 327 -6.18 -27.43 -6.94
C SER A 327 -6.22 -26.36 -5.85
N GLN A 328 -5.30 -26.41 -4.89
CA GLN A 328 -5.17 -25.41 -3.86
C GLN A 328 -4.81 -24.02 -4.41
N LEU A 329 -3.90 -23.92 -5.39
CA LEU A 329 -3.60 -22.64 -6.05
C LEU A 329 -4.83 -22.06 -6.76
N LEU A 330 -5.67 -22.91 -7.36
CA LEU A 330 -6.88 -22.50 -8.07
C LEU A 330 -8.00 -22.06 -7.12
N LEU A 331 -8.22 -22.81 -6.03
CA LEU A 331 -9.28 -22.54 -5.04
C LEU A 331 -8.91 -21.40 -4.09
N HIS A 332 -7.63 -21.29 -3.75
CA HIS A 332 -7.09 -20.31 -2.80
C HIS A 332 -5.97 -19.50 -3.44
N PRO A 333 -6.29 -18.70 -4.47
CA PRO A 333 -5.28 -17.88 -5.12
C PRO A 333 -4.83 -16.77 -4.17
N LEU A 334 -3.52 -16.56 -4.08
CA LEU A 334 -2.92 -15.37 -3.47
C LEU A 334 -3.26 -14.16 -4.36
N ARG A 335 -4.41 -13.52 -4.11
CA ARG A 335 -4.83 -12.29 -4.79
C ARG A 335 -4.65 -11.10 -3.86
N LEU A 336 -4.21 -9.99 -4.42
CA LEU A 336 -4.20 -8.70 -3.72
C LEU A 336 -5.56 -8.05 -3.94
N THR A 337 -6.37 -7.98 -2.89
CA THR A 337 -7.74 -7.48 -2.99
C THR A 337 -8.05 -6.53 -1.84
N ALA A 338 -8.84 -5.49 -2.11
CA ALA A 338 -9.38 -4.62 -1.09
C ALA A 338 -10.71 -5.21 -0.58
N ARG A 339 -10.68 -6.20 0.33
CA ARG A 339 -11.89 -6.88 0.86
C ARG A 339 -12.86 -7.39 -0.23
N LYS A 340 -12.32 -7.86 -1.37
CA LYS A 340 -13.09 -8.27 -2.56
C LYS A 340 -13.93 -7.14 -3.21
N ILE A 341 -13.73 -5.88 -2.83
CA ILE A 341 -14.35 -4.71 -3.50
C ILE A 341 -13.71 -4.55 -4.88
N PHE A 342 -12.38 -4.61 -4.95
CA PHE A 342 -11.63 -4.65 -6.20
C PHE A 342 -10.29 -5.37 -6.03
N ASP A 343 -9.74 -5.79 -7.16
CA ASP A 343 -8.42 -6.40 -7.28
C ASP A 343 -7.40 -5.32 -7.66
N PHE A 344 -6.19 -5.40 -7.08
CA PHE A 344 -5.08 -4.53 -7.46
C PHE A 344 -4.45 -5.03 -8.76
N ASP A 345 -4.99 -4.60 -9.89
CA ASP A 345 -4.50 -4.95 -11.23
C ASP A 345 -4.49 -3.73 -12.19
N TYR A 346 -4.02 -3.93 -13.43
CA TYR A 346 -4.02 -2.86 -14.44
C TYR A 346 -5.43 -2.46 -14.91
N THR A 347 -6.46 -3.28 -14.65
CA THR A 347 -7.84 -2.88 -14.95
C THR A 347 -8.28 -1.74 -14.04
N LEU A 348 -7.71 -1.65 -12.83
CA LEU A 348 -7.90 -0.52 -11.93
C LEU A 348 -7.49 0.82 -12.57
N ILE A 349 -6.34 0.89 -13.26
CA ILE A 349 -5.94 2.14 -13.98
C ILE A 349 -7.01 2.52 -15.00
N ARG A 350 -7.46 1.55 -15.81
CA ARG A 350 -8.45 1.83 -16.85
C ARG A 350 -9.73 2.40 -16.22
N LYS A 351 -10.20 1.80 -15.13
CA LYS A 351 -11.36 2.31 -14.37
C LYS A 351 -11.10 3.71 -13.83
N LEU A 352 -9.94 3.96 -13.22
CA LEU A 352 -9.56 5.27 -12.67
C LEU A 352 -9.55 6.36 -13.75
N VAL A 353 -8.94 6.10 -14.92
CA VAL A 353 -8.90 7.04 -16.04
C VAL A 353 -10.31 7.32 -16.55
N THR A 354 -11.12 6.27 -16.79
CA THR A 354 -12.49 6.44 -17.28
C THR A 354 -13.33 7.28 -16.32
N VAL A 355 -13.33 6.96 -15.03
CA VAL A 355 -14.11 7.70 -14.03
C VAL A 355 -13.60 9.14 -13.90
N SER A 356 -12.28 9.38 -14.00
CA SER A 356 -11.71 10.74 -13.90
C SER A 356 -12.16 11.61 -15.06
N LEU A 357 -12.12 11.05 -16.28
CA LEU A 357 -12.62 11.74 -17.47
C LEU A 357 -14.13 12.01 -17.39
N THR A 358 -14.92 11.02 -16.97
CA THR A 358 -16.37 11.20 -16.78
C THR A 358 -16.67 12.29 -15.75
N TYR A 359 -15.96 12.31 -14.62
CA TYR A 359 -16.11 13.34 -13.61
C TYR A 359 -15.82 14.73 -14.16
N ILE A 360 -14.70 14.90 -14.88
CA ILE A 360 -14.32 16.18 -15.49
C ILE A 360 -15.39 16.63 -16.48
N ILE A 361 -15.88 15.75 -17.37
CA ILE A 361 -16.92 16.11 -18.35
C ILE A 361 -18.16 16.63 -17.64
N ILE A 362 -18.65 15.93 -16.60
CA ILE A 362 -19.83 16.35 -15.84
C ILE A 362 -19.61 17.71 -15.19
N PHE A 363 -18.48 17.90 -14.51
CA PHE A 363 -18.21 19.16 -13.80
C PHE A 363 -17.99 20.34 -14.74
N VAL A 364 -17.38 20.10 -15.91
CA VAL A 364 -17.27 21.08 -16.98
C VAL A 364 -18.66 21.45 -17.49
N GLU A 365 -19.49 20.48 -17.85
CA GLU A 365 -20.86 20.72 -18.31
C GLU A 365 -21.73 21.46 -17.28
N MET A 366 -21.54 21.22 -15.98
CA MET A 366 -22.27 21.94 -14.91
C MET A 366 -21.73 23.35 -14.65
N SER A 367 -20.52 23.66 -15.10
CA SER A 367 -19.88 24.97 -14.92
C SER A 367 -20.13 25.96 -16.06
N HIS A 368 -20.60 25.47 -17.22
CA HIS A 368 -21.15 26.25 -18.32
C HIS A 368 -22.66 26.41 -18.17
#